data_AF-A0A2D4GAY0-F1
#
_entry.id   AF-A0A2D4GAY0-F1
#
_cell.length_a   1.000
_cell.length_b   1.000
_cell.length_c   1.000
_cell.angle_alpha   90.00
_cell.angle_beta   90.00
_cell.angle_gamma   90.00
#
_symmetry.space_group_name_H-M   'P 1'
#
loop_
_entity.id
_entity.type
_entity.pdbx_description
1 polymer ?
#
loop_
_entity_poly.entity_id
_entity_poly.type
_entity_poly.pdbx_seq_one_letter_code
_entity_poly.pdbx_strand_id
1 'polypeptide(L)'
;YTCSIRVLRISDRQLKQLTMSKTGITITPSLQGSHSLEQISIEVPFNPGFYANQTEFILTNHYTSSDVKIFGAAEVLKHLEVRSSSPLVVVFEKDRFYGLPSYVTYTVSLSDPEIASKTNLNTVLTISSTMTDQSLAIPVTITYVSDRTLSMKYNT
;
A
#
# COMPACT_ATOMS: atom_id res chain seq x y z
N TYR A 1 -27.25 17.82 -21.49
CA TYR A 1 -26.57 18.37 -20.30
C TYR A 1 -25.47 17.41 -19.91
N THR A 2 -24.28 17.91 -19.56
CA THR A 2 -23.14 17.09 -19.13
C THR A 2 -22.76 17.51 -17.71
N CYS A 3 -22.67 16.54 -16.80
CA CYS A 3 -22.17 16.75 -15.44
C CYS A 3 -20.77 16.15 -15.33
N SER A 4 -19.80 16.90 -14.80
CA SER A 4 -18.45 16.42 -14.55
C SER A 4 -18.17 16.41 -13.06
N ILE A 5 -17.76 15.27 -12.53
CA ILE A 5 -17.31 15.11 -11.14
C ILE A 5 -15.78 14.99 -11.17
N ARG A 6 -15.09 15.76 -10.31
CA ARG A 6 -13.65 15.66 -10.14
C ARG A 6 -13.31 15.37 -8.69
N VAL A 7 -12.38 14.45 -8.50
CA VAL A 7 -11.83 14.10 -7.20
C VAL A 7 -10.77 15.13 -6.84
N LEU A 8 -10.90 15.76 -5.66
CA LEU A 8 -9.91 16.69 -5.12
C LEU A 8 -8.85 15.94 -4.32
N ARG A 9 -7.83 16.66 -3.84
CA ARG A 9 -6.79 16.06 -2.97
C ARG A 9 -7.43 15.38 -1.77
N ILE A 10 -7.11 14.10 -1.60
CA ILE A 10 -7.53 13.27 -0.48
C ILE A 10 -6.36 13.21 0.51
N SER A 11 -6.61 13.46 1.79
CA SER A 11 -5.59 13.25 2.84
C SER A 11 -5.35 11.76 3.09
N ASP A 12 -4.20 11.38 3.64
CA ASP A 12 -3.89 9.97 3.94
C ASP A 12 -4.93 9.32 4.86
N ARG A 13 -5.48 10.09 5.82
CA ARG A 13 -6.55 9.63 6.69
C ARG A 13 -7.82 9.29 5.91
N GLN A 14 -8.22 10.16 5.00
CA GLN A 14 -9.40 9.94 4.15
C GLN A 14 -9.13 8.81 3.16
N LEU A 15 -7.94 8.73 2.57
CA LEU A 15 -7.54 7.67 1.64
C LEU A 15 -7.63 6.31 2.33
N LYS A 16 -7.09 6.18 3.55
CA LYS A 16 -7.21 4.98 4.38
C LYS A 16 -8.67 4.61 4.63
N GLN A 17 -9.52 5.57 5.03
CA GLN A 17 -10.93 5.29 5.29
C GLN A 17 -11.67 4.82 4.03
N LEU A 18 -11.42 5.48 2.89
CA LEU A 18 -12.09 5.18 1.62
C LEU A 18 -11.60 3.85 1.02
N THR A 19 -10.32 3.53 1.12
CA THR A 19 -9.75 2.26 0.62
C THR A 19 -10.13 1.04 1.45
N MET A 20 -10.50 1.24 2.72
CA MET A 20 -10.94 0.17 3.62
C MET A 20 -12.47 0.00 3.68
N SER A 21 -13.23 0.73 2.88
CA SER A 21 -14.70 0.69 2.87
C SER A 21 -15.25 0.49 1.47
N LYS A 22 -16.52 0.07 1.38
CA LYS A 22 -17.24 0.08 0.11
C LYS A 22 -17.51 1.53 -0.28
N THR A 23 -16.99 1.93 -1.43
CA THR A 23 -17.05 3.30 -1.92
C THR A 23 -17.81 3.36 -3.25
N GLY A 24 -18.82 4.22 -3.30
CA GLY A 24 -19.70 4.42 -4.45
C GLY A 24 -20.34 5.79 -4.38
N ILE A 25 -20.58 6.40 -5.55
CA ILE A 25 -21.24 7.69 -5.69
C ILE A 25 -22.64 7.45 -6.24
N THR A 26 -23.67 7.79 -5.47
CA THR A 26 -25.05 7.74 -5.95
C THR A 26 -25.41 9.04 -6.65
N ILE A 27 -25.82 8.92 -7.91
CA ILE A 27 -26.27 10.03 -8.74
C ILE A 27 -27.79 9.93 -8.88
N THR A 28 -28.50 10.93 -8.38
CA THR A 28 -29.96 11.04 -8.50
C THR A 28 -30.30 12.28 -9.32
N PRO A 29 -30.71 12.14 -10.59
CA PRO A 29 -31.15 13.27 -11.40
C PRO A 29 -32.54 13.73 -10.93
N SER A 30 -32.74 15.03 -10.82
CA SER A 30 -34.05 15.64 -10.56
C SER A 30 -34.34 16.73 -11.59
N LEU A 31 -35.58 16.79 -12.06
CA LEU A 31 -36.08 17.84 -12.94
C LEU A 31 -37.12 18.67 -12.18
N GLN A 32 -36.93 19.99 -12.15
CA GLN A 32 -37.87 20.89 -11.48
C GLN A 32 -39.17 20.96 -12.30
N GLY A 33 -40.30 20.50 -11.74
CA GLY A 33 -41.62 20.51 -12.37
C GLY A 33 -42.21 19.13 -12.70
N SER A 34 -41.44 18.04 -12.59
CA SER A 34 -41.97 16.68 -12.70
C SER A 34 -42.46 16.18 -11.33
N HIS A 35 -43.76 16.32 -11.08
CA HIS A 35 -44.41 15.60 -9.99
C HIS A 35 -44.57 14.14 -10.42
N SER A 36 -43.98 13.20 -9.66
CA SER A 36 -44.14 11.75 -9.85
C SER A 36 -43.54 11.15 -11.13
N LEU A 37 -42.23 11.23 -11.29
CA LEU A 37 -41.48 10.23 -12.06
C LEU A 37 -40.48 9.55 -11.11
N GLU A 38 -40.50 8.23 -11.12
CA GLU A 38 -39.63 7.34 -10.36
C GLU A 38 -38.17 7.80 -10.50
N GLN A 39 -37.57 8.28 -9.40
CA GLN A 39 -36.21 8.81 -9.42
C GLN A 39 -35.21 7.66 -9.61
N ILE A 40 -34.69 7.51 -10.81
CA ILE A 40 -33.67 6.50 -11.13
C ILE A 40 -32.35 6.97 -10.53
N SER A 41 -31.94 6.37 -9.43
CA SER A 41 -30.60 6.58 -8.86
C SER A 41 -29.62 5.60 -9.48
N ILE A 42 -28.44 6.10 -9.85
CA ILE A 42 -27.36 5.29 -10.43
C ILE A 42 -26.19 5.31 -9.45
N GLU A 43 -25.72 4.14 -9.04
CA GLU A 43 -24.47 4.01 -8.27
C GLU A 43 -23.30 3.90 -9.23
N VAL A 44 -22.33 4.81 -9.09
CA VAL A 44 -21.07 4.81 -9.85
C VAL A 44 -19.95 4.37 -8.92
N PRO A 45 -19.18 3.31 -9.26
CA PRO A 45 -18.08 2.86 -8.42
C PRO A 45 -17.03 3.96 -8.28
N PHE A 46 -16.55 4.19 -7.06
CA PHE A 46 -15.52 5.17 -6.76
C PHE A 46 -14.29 4.49 -6.19
N ASN A 47 -13.22 4.40 -6.99
CA ASN A 47 -11.96 3.78 -6.59
C ASN A 47 -10.94 4.88 -6.24
N PRO A 48 -10.74 5.22 -4.96
CA PRO A 48 -9.82 6.30 -4.55
C PRO A 48 -8.33 5.95 -4.76
N GLY A 49 -8.01 4.71 -5.12
CA GLY A 49 -6.65 4.19 -5.19
C GLY A 49 -6.42 3.05 -4.20
N PHE A 50 -5.21 2.99 -3.65
CA PHE A 50 -4.77 2.06 -2.62
C PHE A 50 -4.03 2.78 -1.48
N TYR A 51 -3.94 2.12 -0.33
CA TYR A 51 -3.25 2.57 0.88
C TYR A 51 -2.35 1.46 1.42
N ALA A 52 -1.10 1.77 1.74
CA ALA A 52 -0.20 0.83 2.43
C ALA A 52 -0.15 1.14 3.93
N ASN A 53 -0.16 0.10 4.77
CA ASN A 53 -0.04 0.28 6.22
C ASN A 53 1.38 0.60 6.71
N GLN A 54 2.38 0.53 5.83
CA GLN A 54 3.77 0.86 6.12
C GLN A 54 4.22 2.04 5.25
N THR A 55 4.98 2.93 5.88
CA THR A 55 5.58 4.10 5.23
C THR A 55 7.09 4.00 5.10
N GLU A 56 7.72 3.02 5.76
CA GLU A 56 9.14 2.71 5.69
C GLU A 56 9.41 1.26 6.08
N PHE A 57 10.57 0.74 5.67
CA PHE A 57 11.09 -0.53 6.13
C PHE A 57 12.49 -0.38 6.69
N ILE A 58 12.77 -1.11 7.77
CA ILE A 58 14.11 -1.29 8.31
C ILE A 58 14.36 -2.79 8.37
N LEU A 59 15.31 -3.26 7.56
CA LEU A 59 15.72 -4.66 7.51
C LEU A 59 17.11 -4.81 8.11
N THR A 60 17.30 -5.86 8.89
CA THR A 60 18.59 -6.15 9.52
C THR A 60 19.00 -7.60 9.30
N ASN A 61 20.22 -7.95 9.69
CA ASN A 61 20.70 -9.32 9.72
C ASN A 61 19.89 -10.24 10.67
N HIS A 62 19.20 -9.68 11.67
CA HIS A 62 18.32 -10.45 12.58
C HIS A 62 16.85 -10.40 12.16
N TYR A 63 16.44 -9.32 11.48
CA TYR A 63 15.09 -9.10 10.97
C TYR A 63 15.17 -8.87 9.46
N THR A 64 15.38 -9.96 8.73
CA THR A 64 15.67 -9.92 7.28
C THR A 64 14.44 -9.71 6.42
N SER A 65 13.24 -9.76 7.00
CA SER A 65 11.96 -9.64 6.30
C SER A 65 10.91 -8.90 7.11
N SER A 66 10.03 -8.19 6.42
CA SER A 66 8.86 -7.51 7.01
C SER A 66 7.70 -7.51 6.02
N ASP A 67 6.47 -7.49 6.55
CA ASP A 67 5.26 -7.51 5.74
C ASP A 67 4.68 -6.09 5.58
N VAL A 68 4.16 -5.80 4.37
CA VAL A 68 3.28 -4.67 4.10
C VAL A 68 1.94 -5.16 3.58
N LYS A 69 0.88 -4.58 4.13
CA LYS A 69 -0.48 -4.80 3.72
C LYS A 69 -0.99 -3.58 2.96
N ILE A 70 -1.45 -3.83 1.74
CA ILE A 70 -2.00 -2.83 0.84
C ILE A 70 -3.50 -3.03 0.77
N PHE A 71 -4.25 -1.97 1.04
CA PHE A 71 -5.71 -1.91 1.04
C PHE A 71 -6.22 -1.12 -0.16
N GLY A 72 -7.36 -1.52 -0.71
CA GLY A 72 -7.97 -0.86 -1.86
C GLY A 72 -9.09 -1.71 -2.43
N ALA A 73 -9.82 -1.18 -3.42
CA ALA A 73 -10.84 -1.97 -4.10
C ALA A 73 -10.21 -3.19 -4.80
N ALA A 74 -10.95 -4.30 -4.88
CA ALA A 74 -10.43 -5.55 -5.43
C ALA A 74 -9.88 -5.39 -6.85
N GLU A 75 -10.51 -4.53 -7.66
CA GLU A 75 -10.06 -4.19 -9.01
C GLU A 75 -8.73 -3.43 -9.00
N VAL A 76 -8.51 -2.52 -8.04
CA VAL A 76 -7.22 -1.82 -7.87
C VAL A 76 -6.14 -2.83 -7.50
N LEU A 77 -6.43 -3.68 -6.51
CA LEU A 77 -5.48 -4.65 -5.96
C LEU A 77 -5.03 -5.70 -6.97
N LYS A 78 -5.90 -6.07 -7.92
CA LYS A 78 -5.56 -6.99 -9.03
C LYS A 78 -4.53 -6.41 -9.99
N HIS A 79 -4.42 -5.09 -10.07
CA HIS A 79 -3.52 -4.38 -10.99
C HIS A 79 -2.33 -3.73 -10.26
N LEU A 80 -2.01 -4.22 -9.05
CA LEU A 80 -0.85 -3.78 -8.31
C LEU A 80 0.43 -4.34 -8.92
N GLU A 81 1.41 -3.47 -9.10
CA GLU A 81 2.79 -3.79 -9.43
C GLU A 81 3.70 -3.35 -8.29
N VAL A 82 4.55 -4.25 -7.82
CA VAL A 82 5.50 -3.97 -6.74
C VAL A 82 6.91 -4.21 -7.25
N ARG A 83 7.77 -3.20 -7.15
CA ARG A 83 9.14 -3.22 -7.69
C ARG A 83 10.12 -2.68 -6.67
N SER A 84 11.26 -3.34 -6.53
CA SER A 84 12.39 -2.84 -5.75
C SER A 84 13.40 -2.14 -6.67
N SER A 85 13.97 -1.02 -6.23
CA SER A 85 15.09 -0.37 -6.94
C SER A 85 16.44 -1.06 -6.70
N SER A 86 16.53 -2.05 -5.80
CA SER A 86 17.76 -2.77 -5.47
C SER A 86 17.57 -4.29 -5.59
N PRO A 87 18.53 -5.02 -6.21
CA PRO A 87 18.50 -6.49 -6.27
C PRO A 87 18.73 -7.15 -4.90
N LEU A 88 19.13 -6.37 -3.88
CA LEU A 88 19.29 -6.86 -2.51
C LEU A 88 17.96 -6.99 -1.76
N VAL A 89 16.88 -6.41 -2.28
CA VAL A 89 15.55 -6.47 -1.69
C VAL A 89 14.63 -7.19 -2.67
N VAL A 90 14.13 -8.33 -2.23
CA VAL A 90 13.13 -9.14 -2.94
C VAL A 90 11.78 -8.93 -2.29
N VAL A 91 10.75 -9.05 -3.13
CA VAL A 91 9.38 -8.82 -2.72
C VAL A 91 8.53 -9.92 -3.31
N PHE A 92 7.74 -10.58 -2.48
CA PHE A 92 6.83 -11.61 -2.93
C PHE A 92 5.47 -11.44 -2.27
N GLU A 93 4.45 -11.83 -3.01
CA GLU A 93 3.08 -11.83 -2.50
C GLU A 93 2.90 -12.97 -1.50
N LYS A 94 2.36 -12.65 -0.33
CA LYS A 94 2.10 -13.61 0.74
C LYS A 94 0.66 -14.11 0.70
N ASP A 95 -0.30 -13.19 0.66
CA ASP A 95 -1.72 -13.51 0.62
C ASP A 95 -2.57 -12.35 0.06
N ARG A 96 -3.78 -12.69 -0.39
CA ARG A 96 -4.80 -11.74 -0.85
C ARG A 96 -6.15 -12.05 -0.25
N PHE A 97 -6.93 -11.01 0.01
CA PHE A 97 -8.30 -11.11 0.47
C PHE A 97 -9.17 -10.04 -0.21
N TYR A 98 -10.24 -10.46 -0.86
CA TYR A 98 -11.15 -9.55 -1.59
C TYR A 98 -12.49 -9.31 -0.86
N GLY A 99 -12.54 -9.59 0.45
CA GLY A 99 -13.66 -9.17 1.30
C GLY A 99 -13.54 -7.71 1.72
N LEU A 100 -14.31 -7.26 2.72
CA LEU A 100 -14.22 -5.89 3.24
C LEU A 100 -13.51 -5.89 4.61
N PRO A 101 -12.41 -5.13 4.79
CA PRO A 101 -11.65 -4.43 3.76
C PRO A 101 -10.86 -5.41 2.87
N SER A 102 -10.72 -5.07 1.58
CA SER A 102 -9.92 -5.85 0.65
C SER A 102 -8.44 -5.52 0.83
N TYR A 103 -7.57 -6.52 0.75
CA TYR A 103 -6.13 -6.33 0.90
C TYR A 103 -5.27 -7.35 0.14
N VAL A 104 -4.01 -6.97 -0.08
CA VAL A 104 -2.91 -7.85 -0.50
C VAL A 104 -1.75 -7.63 0.47
N THR A 105 -1.14 -8.71 0.95
CA THR A 105 0.09 -8.63 1.75
C THR A 105 1.27 -9.02 0.89
N TYR A 106 2.31 -8.19 0.92
CA TYR A 106 3.62 -8.51 0.37
C TYR A 106 4.62 -8.65 1.50
N THR A 107 5.48 -9.66 1.39
CA THR A 107 6.67 -9.77 2.22
C THR A 107 7.84 -9.14 1.48
N VAL A 108 8.51 -8.21 2.14
CA VAL A 108 9.72 -7.54 1.69
C VAL A 108 10.88 -8.14 2.46
N SER A 109 11.84 -8.73 1.76
CA SER A 109 12.97 -9.40 2.41
C SER A 109 14.30 -9.14 1.71
N LEU A 110 15.39 -9.36 2.43
CA LEU A 110 16.74 -9.37 1.87
C LEU A 110 16.93 -10.60 0.98
N SER A 111 17.53 -10.44 -0.20
CA SER A 111 17.89 -11.59 -1.05
C SER A 111 19.05 -12.39 -0.49
N ASP A 112 20.07 -11.70 0.04
CA ASP A 112 21.20 -12.30 0.71
C ASP A 112 21.58 -11.47 1.97
N PRO A 113 21.22 -11.97 3.17
CA PRO A 113 21.54 -11.31 4.44
C PRO A 113 23.04 -11.15 4.67
N GLU A 114 23.89 -12.03 4.13
CA GLU A 114 25.34 -11.93 4.30
C GLU A 114 25.93 -10.81 3.45
N ILE A 115 25.36 -10.52 2.27
CA ILE A 115 25.77 -9.38 1.46
C ILE A 115 25.28 -8.07 2.08
N ALA A 116 24.04 -8.06 2.58
CA ALA A 116 23.47 -6.94 3.33
C ALA A 116 24.22 -6.63 4.63
N SER A 117 24.89 -7.62 5.23
CA SER A 117 25.68 -7.45 6.46
C SER A 117 26.92 -6.56 6.31
N LYS A 118 27.36 -6.31 5.08
CA LYS A 118 28.65 -5.64 4.80
C LYS A 118 28.54 -4.13 4.61
N THR A 119 27.33 -3.59 4.44
CA THR A 119 27.13 -2.15 4.24
C THR A 119 25.70 -1.73 4.60
N ASN A 120 25.54 -0.52 5.13
CA ASN A 120 24.23 0.11 5.22
C ASN A 120 23.80 0.55 3.82
N LEU A 121 22.54 0.30 3.45
CA LEU A 121 22.02 0.64 2.13
C LEU A 121 20.60 1.18 2.24
N ASN A 122 20.35 2.29 1.54
CA ASN A 122 19.02 2.87 1.40
C ASN A 122 18.52 2.62 -0.02
N THR A 123 17.34 2.04 -0.15
CA THR A 123 16.69 1.75 -1.42
C THR A 123 15.21 2.10 -1.34
N VAL A 124 14.50 2.03 -2.46
CA VAL A 124 13.08 2.36 -2.54
C VAL A 124 12.30 1.15 -3.04
N LEU A 125 11.18 0.88 -2.38
CA LEU A 125 10.14 -0.01 -2.85
C LEU A 125 9.05 0.83 -3.51
N THR A 126 8.79 0.58 -4.78
CA THR A 126 7.71 1.23 -5.53
C THR A 126 6.52 0.30 -5.64
N ILE A 127 5.36 0.79 -5.20
CA ILE A 127 4.06 0.13 -5.34
C ILE A 127 3.23 1.00 -6.27
N SER A 128 2.74 0.46 -7.37
CA SER A 128 1.92 1.20 -8.34
C SER A 128 0.69 0.42 -8.77
N SER A 129 -0.32 1.12 -9.25
CA SER A 129 -1.54 0.52 -9.82
C SER A 129 -1.76 1.06 -11.23
N THR A 130 -1.79 0.17 -12.23
CA THR A 130 -2.08 0.55 -13.62
C THR A 130 -3.54 0.96 -13.84
N MET A 131 -4.42 0.69 -12.87
CA MET A 131 -5.84 1.06 -12.94
C MET A 131 -6.11 2.48 -12.45
N THR A 132 -5.28 3.02 -11.54
CA THR A 132 -5.52 4.32 -10.89
C THR A 132 -4.40 5.33 -11.10
N ASP A 133 -3.38 4.99 -11.89
CA ASP A 133 -2.14 5.77 -12.09
C ASP A 133 -1.45 6.20 -10.79
N GLN A 134 -1.79 5.55 -9.67
CA GLN A 134 -1.23 5.85 -8.37
C GLN A 134 0.10 5.11 -8.22
N SER A 135 1.10 5.80 -7.68
CA SER A 135 2.41 5.25 -7.32
C SER A 135 2.80 5.71 -5.91
N LEU A 136 3.29 4.79 -5.10
CA LEU A 136 3.78 4.99 -3.74
C LEU A 136 5.22 4.51 -3.65
N ALA A 137 6.11 5.38 -3.20
CA ALA A 137 7.51 5.07 -2.93
C ALA A 137 7.72 4.91 -1.41
N ILE A 138 8.09 3.71 -0.98
CA ILE A 138 8.37 3.39 0.42
C ILE A 138 9.89 3.23 0.57
N PRO A 139 10.57 4.04 1.40
CA PRO A 139 11.99 3.85 1.70
C PRO A 139 12.24 2.53 2.44
N VAL A 140 13.32 1.86 2.06
CA VAL A 140 13.82 0.64 2.68
C VAL A 140 15.26 0.88 3.12
N THR A 141 15.49 0.80 4.41
CA THR A 141 16.82 0.95 5.04
C THR A 141 17.31 -0.43 5.44
N ILE A 142 18.52 -0.77 5.02
CA ILE A 142 19.20 -2.02 5.37
C ILE A 142 20.33 -1.67 6.33
N THR A 143 20.34 -2.28 7.52
CA THR A 143 21.40 -2.06 8.52
C THR A 143 21.96 -3.36 9.05
N TYR A 144 23.27 -3.35 9.32
CA TYR A 144 23.91 -4.46 10.01
C TYR A 144 24.01 -4.18 11.51
N VAL A 145 23.58 -5.14 12.33
CA VAL A 145 23.69 -5.08 13.79
C VAL A 145 24.67 -6.18 14.23
N SER A 146 25.83 -5.78 14.73
CA SER A 146 26.78 -6.69 15.38
C SER A 146 26.43 -6.83 16.86
N ASP A 147 26.28 -8.07 17.36
CA ASP A 147 26.20 -8.33 18.80
C ASP A 147 27.55 -7.97 19.45
N ARG A 148 27.65 -6.79 20.06
CA ARG A 148 28.66 -6.53 21.07
C ARG A 148 28.16 -7.10 22.39
N THR A 149 28.35 -8.40 22.61
CA THR A 149 28.28 -8.95 23.95
C THR A 149 29.40 -8.32 24.78
N LEU A 150 29.01 -7.55 25.79
CA LEU A 150 29.90 -6.97 26.79
C LEU A 150 30.77 -8.09 27.37
N SER A 151 32.08 -7.99 27.15
CA SER A 151 33.06 -8.85 27.79
C SER A 151 32.93 -8.68 29.31
N MET A 152 32.25 -9.62 29.98
CA MET A 152 32.27 -9.72 31.43
C MET A 152 33.71 -9.98 31.86
N LYS A 153 34.37 -8.94 32.38
CA LYS A 153 35.64 -9.09 33.11
C LYS A 153 35.35 -9.85 34.40
N TYR A 154 35.74 -11.12 34.45
CA TYR A 154 36.05 -11.77 35.73
C TYR A 154 37.39 -11.20 36.21
N ASN A 155 37.36 -10.32 37.21
CA ASN A 155 38.53 -10.02 38.01
C ASN A 155 38.60 -11.07 39.13
N THR A 156 39.63 -11.93 39.06
CA THR A 156 40.20 -12.64 40.20
C THR A 156 40.81 -11.69 41.21
#